data_AF-A0A353PJZ9-F1
#
_entry.id   AF-A0A353PJZ9-F1
#
_cell.length_a   1.000
_cell.length_b   1.000
_cell.length_c   1.000
_cell.angle_alpha   90.00
_cell.angle_beta   90.00
_cell.angle_gamma   90.00
#
_symmetry.space_group_name_H-M   'P 1'
#
loop_
_entity.id
_entity.type
_entity.pdbx_description
1 polymer ?
#
loop_
_entity_poly.entity_id
_entity_poly.type
_entity_poly.pdbx_seq_one_letter_code
_entity_poly.pdbx_strand_id
1 'polypeptide(L)' 'QNFDKTMGSRHRAGLGISEITDSLTILVSEETGHVSICVEGIMLKINDRDKLMEYVNMFMK' A
#
# COMPACT_ATOMS: atom_id res chain seq x y z
N GLN A 1 0.44 18.14 0.74
CA GLN A 1 0.20 16.75 1.16
C GLN A 1 1.21 16.41 2.25
N ASN A 2 0.74 16.07 3.45
CA ASN A 2 1.62 15.80 4.60
C ASN A 2 2.02 14.32 4.53
N PHE A 3 3.00 14.01 3.67
CA PHE A 3 3.58 12.67 3.65
C PHE A 3 4.29 12.45 4.99
N ASP A 4 3.86 11.44 5.73
CA ASP A 4 4.53 11.00 6.94
C ASP A 4 6.02 10.81 6.61
N LYS A 5 6.93 11.43 7.37
CA LYS A 5 8.37 11.54 7.05
C LYS A 5 9.07 10.17 6.90
N THR A 6 8.36 9.09 7.21
CA THR A 6 8.76 7.69 7.12
C THR A 6 8.54 7.06 5.74
N MET A 7 7.97 7.79 4.76
CA MET A 7 7.64 7.25 3.44
C MET A 7 8.76 7.41 2.41
N GLY A 8 9.47 6.30 2.14
CA GLY A 8 10.45 6.20 1.06
C GLY A 8 9.85 6.33 -0.35
N SER A 9 10.69 6.44 -1.38
CA SER A 9 10.25 6.73 -2.76
C SER A 9 9.28 5.69 -3.33
N ARG A 10 9.44 4.40 -2.99
CA ARG A 10 8.52 3.34 -3.44
C ARG A 10 7.12 3.53 -2.88
N HIS A 11 7.00 3.91 -1.60
CA HIS A 11 5.71 4.19 -0.97
C HIS A 11 5.01 5.37 -1.63
N ARG A 12 5.73 6.44 -1.94
CA ARG A 12 5.16 7.60 -2.65
C ARG A 12 4.72 7.24 -4.06
N ALA A 13 5.49 6.44 -4.78
CA ALA A 13 5.11 5.96 -6.11
C ALA A 13 3.86 5.07 -6.05
N GLY A 14 3.79 4.16 -5.08
CA GLY A 14 2.64 3.28 -4.87
C GLY A 14 1.38 4.04 -4.46
N LEU A 15 1.50 5.06 -3.62
CA LEU A 15 0.39 5.94 -3.30
C LEU A 15 -0.09 6.70 -4.54
N GLY A 16 0.84 7.35 -5.25
CA GLY A 16 0.53 8.16 -6.42
C GLY A 16 -0.15 7.36 -7.54
N ILE A 17 0.29 6.12 -7.83
CA ILE A 17 -0.38 5.30 -8.83
C ILE A 17 -1.79 4.91 -8.40
N SER A 18 -2.00 4.60 -7.11
CA SER A 18 -3.33 4.27 -6.57
C SER A 18 -4.27 5.48 -6.46
N GLU A 19 -3.76 6.72 -6.51
CA GLU A 19 -4.57 7.94 -6.52
C GLU A 19 -5.22 8.19 -7.90
N ILE A 20 -4.56 7.77 -8.99
CA ILE A 20 -4.97 8.07 -10.37
C ILE A 20 -5.46 6.83 -11.14
N THR A 21 -5.44 5.67 -10.50
CA THR A 21 -5.92 4.39 -11.06
C THR A 21 -6.72 3.64 -10.02
N ASP A 22 -7.48 2.64 -10.48
CA ASP A 22 -8.14 1.65 -9.63
C ASP A 22 -7.18 0.53 -9.17
N SER A 23 -5.87 0.77 -9.12
CA SER A 23 -4.90 -0.28 -8.78
C SER A 23 -4.81 -0.56 -7.27
N LEU A 24 -4.67 -1.85 -6.95
CA LEU A 24 -4.16 -2.33 -5.65
C LEU A 24 -2.64 -2.45 -5.72
N THR A 25 -1.91 -1.63 -4.97
CA THR A 25 -0.44 -1.68 -4.91
C THR A 25 0.03 -2.24 -3.58
N ILE A 26 0.81 -3.33 -3.59
CA ILE A 26 1.43 -3.91 -2.40
C ILE A 26 2.88 -3.46 -2.30
N LEU A 27 3.29 -2.99 -1.13
CA LEU A 27 4.62 -2.46 -0.85
C LEU A 27 5.23 -3.17 0.35
N VAL A 28 6.54 -3.42 0.29
CA VAL A 28 7.33 -3.92 1.42
C VAL A 28 8.43 -2.91 1.70
N SER A 29 8.52 -2.44 2.95
CA SER A 29 9.59 -1.55 3.39
C SER A 29 10.93 -2.29 3.44
N GLU A 30 11.95 -1.78 2.74
CA GLU A 30 13.31 -2.35 2.79
C GLU A 30 14.00 -2.11 4.13
N GLU A 31 13.57 -1.10 4.87
CA GLU A 31 14.15 -0.72 6.17
C GLU A 31 13.55 -1.52 7.33
N THR A 32 12.26 -1.84 7.25
CA THR A 32 11.51 -2.42 8.38
C THR A 32 10.85 -3.75 8.08
N GLY A 33 10.76 -4.16 6.81
CA GLY A 33 9.99 -5.33 6.39
C GLY A 33 8.47 -5.16 6.48
N HIS A 34 7.97 -4.00 6.91
CA HIS A 34 6.52 -3.76 7.00
C HIS A 34 5.86 -3.81 5.63
N VAL A 35 4.74 -4.53 5.56
CA VAL A 35 3.89 -4.59 4.37
C VAL A 35 2.87 -3.46 4.44
N SER A 36 2.66 -2.76 3.33
CA SER A 36 1.59 -1.79 3.17
C SER A 36 0.85 -2.02 1.85
N ILE A 37 -0.40 -1.61 1.81
CA ILE A 37 -1.23 -1.59 0.60
C ILE A 37 -1.59 -0.14 0.29
N CYS A 38 -1.58 0.24 -0.99
CA CYS A 38 -2.19 1.48 -1.47
C CYS A 38 -3.36 1.15 -2.40
N VAL A 39 -4.51 1.75 -2.14
CA VAL A 39 -5.74 1.64 -2.95
C VAL A 39 -6.54 2.93 -2.81
N GLU A 40 -7.09 3.45 -3.90
CA GLU A 40 -7.88 4.69 -3.92
C GLU A 40 -7.18 5.89 -3.23
N GLY A 41 -5.85 5.99 -3.37
CA GLY A 41 -5.05 7.04 -2.74
C GLY A 41 -4.92 6.93 -1.22
N ILE A 42 -5.27 5.78 -0.64
CA ILE A 42 -5.15 5.49 0.80
C ILE A 42 -4.08 4.44 1.01
N MET A 43 -3.14 4.71 1.92
CA MET A 43 -2.14 3.74 2.35
C MET A 43 -2.50 3.10 3.68
N LEU A 44 -2.50 1.77 3.72
CA LEU A 44 -2.80 0.97 4.90
C LEU A 44 -1.61 0.07 5.24
N LYS A 45 -1.10 0.16 6.47
CA LYS A 45 -0.11 -0.81 6.99
C LYS A 45 -0.80 -2.12 7.30
N ILE A 46 -0.22 -3.23 6.86
CA ILE A 46 -0.74 -4.58 7.04
C ILE A 46 0.23 -5.37 7.91
N ASN A 47 -0.25 -5.75 9.09
CA ASN A 47 0.53 -6.51 10.07
C ASN A 47 0.12 -8.00 10.13
N ASP A 48 -0.88 -8.40 9.34
CA ASP A 48 -1.50 -9.71 9.38
C ASP A 48 -1.68 -10.27 7.96
N ARG A 49 -1.34 -11.54 7.78
CA ARG A 49 -1.40 -12.22 6.48
C ARG A 49 -2.83 -12.39 5.98
N ASP A 50 -3.76 -12.76 6.86
CA ASP A 50 -5.14 -13.04 6.48
C ASP A 50 -5.81 -11.75 6.01
N LYS A 51 -5.51 -10.62 6.67
CA LYS A 51 -5.95 -9.30 6.22
C LYS A 51 -5.37 -8.92 4.86
N LEU A 52 -4.09 -9.21 4.59
CA LEU A 52 -3.51 -8.99 3.25
C LEU A 52 -4.26 -9.79 2.18
N MET A 53 -4.50 -11.07 2.46
CA MET A 53 -5.20 -11.96 1.53
C MET A 53 -6.67 -11.55 1.32
N GLU A 54 -7.33 -11.01 2.33
CA GLU A 54 -8.67 -10.43 2.21
C GLU A 54 -8.69 -9.33 1.14
N TYR A 55 -7.80 -8.33 1.22
CA TYR A 55 -7.71 -7.26 0.22
C TYR A 55 -7.40 -7.79 -1.18
N VAL A 56 -6.45 -8.72 -1.30
CA VAL A 56 -6.10 -9.32 -2.61
C VAL A 56 -7.29 -10.07 -3.20
N ASN A 57 -7.99 -10.87 -2.39
CA ASN A 57 -9.15 -11.63 -2.84
C ASN A 57 -10.35 -10.73 -3.18
N MET A 58 -10.53 -9.62 -2.47
CA MET A 58 -11.55 -8.62 -2.80
C MET A 58 -11.24 -7.91 -4.12
N PHE A 59 -9.97 -7.64 -4.41
CA PHE A 59 -9.56 -6.95 -5.62
C PHE A 59 -9.62 -7.81 -6.88
N MET A 60 -9.42 -9.13 -6.74
CA MET A 60 -9.39 -10.08 -7.87
C MET A 60 -10.77 -10.65 -8.24
N LYS A 61 -11.81 -10.31 -7.47
CA LYS A 61 -13.20 -10.73 -7.73
C LYS A 61 -13.95 -9.64 -8.47
#